data_AF-A0A2V7HAE5-F1
#
_entry.id   AF-A0A2V7HAE5-F1
#
_cell.length_a   1.000
_cell.length_b   1.000
_cell.length_c   1.000
_cell.angle_alpha   90.00
_cell.angle_beta   90.00
_cell.angle_gamma   90.00
#
_symmetry.space_group_name_H-M   'P 1'
#
loop_
_entity.id
_entity.type
_entity.pdbx_description
1 polymer ?
#
loop_
_entity_poly.entity_id
_entity_poly.type
_entity_poly.pdbx_seq_one_letter_code
_entity_poly.pdbx_strand_id
1 'polypeptide(L)'
;AGGAEELHAVNAAVFDIMFATSTRNHEPERTPRPFDRHRDGLVVGEGAGTLVLEELEHARARGARIYAEVAGFGTNGDGTHITNPDARGMQTVMELALHDAGLAPDAIGYVNAHGTATESGDVAESLATYRVFGDRAPISSLKSYLGHTLGAAGALEAWLTILMMRDDWVAPTLNLETPDPRCAPLDYVRGEPRGLRADHVMSNNFAFGGVNTSLIFRRWPEG
;
A
#
# COMPACT_ATOMS: atom_id res chain seq x y z
N ALA A 1 9.22 14.91 2.80
CA ALA A 1 7.97 14.42 2.17
C ALA A 1 7.04 13.93 3.28
N GLY A 2 5.72 14.02 3.13
CA GLY A 2 4.81 13.60 4.19
C GLY A 2 3.35 13.77 3.83
N GLY A 3 2.49 13.49 4.78
CA GLY A 3 1.04 13.60 4.65
C GLY A 3 0.38 13.59 6.02
N ALA A 4 -0.78 14.23 6.13
CA ALA A 4 -1.57 14.28 7.34
C ALA A 4 -3.06 14.25 6.97
N GLU A 5 -3.86 13.69 7.86
CA GLU A 5 -5.32 13.68 7.80
C GLU A 5 -5.89 13.74 9.21
N GLU A 6 -6.92 14.54 9.40
CA GLU A 6 -7.70 14.60 10.63
C GLU A 6 -9.05 13.91 10.41
N LEU A 7 -9.50 13.09 11.37
CA LEU A 7 -10.81 12.47 11.26
C LEU A 7 -11.88 13.53 11.46
N HIS A 8 -12.67 13.76 10.41
CA HIS A 8 -13.83 14.64 10.48
C HIS A 8 -15.08 13.93 9.96
N ALA A 9 -16.23 14.17 10.59
CA ALA A 9 -17.50 13.51 10.22
C ALA A 9 -17.87 13.74 8.74
N VAL A 10 -17.48 14.90 8.18
CA VAL A 10 -17.68 15.20 6.76
C VAL A 10 -16.87 14.27 5.85
N ASN A 11 -15.65 13.89 6.25
CA ASN A 11 -14.81 12.96 5.48
C ASN A 11 -15.52 11.61 5.39
N ALA A 12 -15.99 11.07 6.52
CA ALA A 12 -16.77 9.82 6.54
C ALA A 12 -18.06 9.93 5.70
N ALA A 13 -18.81 11.02 5.84
CA ALA A 13 -20.05 11.24 5.10
C ALA A 13 -19.84 11.28 3.57
N VAL A 14 -18.71 11.82 3.08
CA VAL A 14 -18.38 11.83 1.65
C VAL A 14 -18.24 10.39 1.13
N PHE A 15 -17.55 9.51 1.87
CA PHE A 15 -17.43 8.11 1.47
C PHE A 15 -18.73 7.32 1.64
N ASP A 16 -19.54 7.61 2.65
CA ASP A 16 -20.88 7.02 2.83
C ASP A 16 -21.79 7.30 1.62
N ILE A 17 -21.80 8.54 1.13
CA ILE A 17 -22.60 8.95 -0.03
C ILE A 17 -22.14 8.23 -1.30
N MET A 18 -20.85 7.87 -1.38
CA MET A 18 -20.27 7.08 -2.47
C MET A 18 -20.46 5.57 -2.28
N PHE A 19 -21.09 5.11 -1.20
CA PHE A 19 -21.22 3.69 -0.84
C PHE A 19 -19.87 2.98 -0.72
N ALA A 20 -18.84 3.71 -0.28
CA ALA A 20 -17.46 3.20 -0.22
C ALA A 20 -17.06 2.73 1.19
N THR A 21 -17.76 3.17 2.23
CA THR A 21 -17.51 2.84 3.63
C THR A 21 -18.19 1.55 4.07
N SER A 22 -17.51 0.82 4.95
CA SER A 22 -18.06 -0.35 5.62
C SER A 22 -19.27 0.05 6.48
N THR A 23 -20.28 -0.80 6.46
CA THR A 23 -21.53 -0.65 7.22
C THR A 23 -21.64 -1.63 8.38
N ARG A 24 -20.57 -2.39 8.68
CA ARG A 24 -20.46 -3.33 9.82
C ARG A 24 -20.34 -2.63 11.17
N ASN A 25 -21.29 -1.77 11.50
CA ASN A 25 -21.30 -0.91 12.69
C ASN A 25 -21.32 -1.69 14.03
N HIS A 26 -21.67 -2.98 14.00
CA HIS A 26 -21.76 -3.84 15.19
C HIS A 26 -20.55 -4.77 15.38
N GLU A 27 -19.60 -4.78 14.44
CA GLU A 27 -18.37 -5.60 14.53
C GLU A 27 -17.15 -4.76 14.06
N PRO A 28 -16.88 -3.60 14.68
CA PRO A 28 -15.83 -2.66 14.24
C PRO A 28 -14.43 -3.29 14.22
N GLU A 29 -14.13 -4.23 15.12
CA GLU A 29 -12.87 -4.97 15.16
C GLU A 29 -12.68 -5.91 13.96
N ARG A 30 -13.76 -6.20 13.23
CA ARG A 30 -13.78 -7.10 12.07
C ARG A 30 -13.81 -6.35 10.74
N THR A 31 -13.63 -5.04 10.71
CA THR A 31 -13.63 -4.20 9.50
C THR A 31 -12.58 -3.08 9.61
N PRO A 32 -11.86 -2.69 8.53
CA PRO A 32 -12.00 -3.15 7.15
C PRO A 32 -11.37 -4.53 6.93
N ARG A 33 -11.65 -5.13 5.77
CA ARG A 33 -11.20 -6.49 5.39
C ARG A 33 -10.56 -6.54 4.01
N PRO A 34 -9.39 -5.93 3.79
CA PRO A 34 -8.79 -5.87 2.46
C PRO A 34 -8.64 -7.26 1.82
N PHE A 35 -9.05 -7.38 0.56
CA PHE A 35 -9.06 -8.60 -0.26
C PHE A 35 -9.97 -9.74 0.22
N ASP A 36 -10.71 -9.56 1.32
CA ASP A 36 -11.60 -10.60 1.85
C ASP A 36 -12.91 -10.66 1.04
N ARG A 37 -13.44 -11.87 0.87
CA ARG A 37 -14.71 -12.13 0.20
C ARG A 37 -15.88 -11.37 0.83
N HIS A 38 -15.81 -11.12 2.13
CA HIS A 38 -16.87 -10.48 2.92
C HIS A 38 -16.55 -9.02 3.28
N ARG A 39 -15.63 -8.38 2.55
CA ARG A 39 -15.42 -6.93 2.66
C ARG A 39 -16.64 -6.17 2.16
N ASP A 40 -16.96 -5.06 2.82
CA ASP A 40 -18.12 -4.22 2.49
C ASP A 40 -17.76 -2.74 2.38
N GLY A 41 -16.48 -2.40 2.35
CA GLY A 41 -15.99 -1.03 2.21
C GLY A 41 -14.83 -0.71 3.14
N LEU A 42 -14.32 0.51 2.99
CA LEU A 42 -13.24 1.06 3.81
C LEU A 42 -13.74 1.55 5.17
N VAL A 43 -12.80 1.73 6.11
CA VAL A 43 -13.02 2.49 7.34
C VAL A 43 -12.12 3.71 7.28
N VAL A 44 -12.64 4.91 7.47
CA VAL A 44 -11.83 6.14 7.45
C VAL A 44 -11.01 6.23 8.73
N GLY A 45 -9.72 6.46 8.58
CA GLY A 45 -8.78 6.70 9.69
C GLY A 45 -8.23 8.12 9.67
N GLU A 46 -7.31 8.40 10.58
CA GLU A 46 -6.58 9.65 10.68
C GLU A 46 -5.11 9.42 11.06
N GLY A 47 -4.30 10.47 10.98
CA GLY A 47 -2.92 10.42 11.41
C GLY A 47 -2.03 11.34 10.59
N ALA A 48 -0.73 11.28 10.85
CA ALA A 48 0.26 12.03 10.09
C ALA A 48 1.59 11.30 10.06
N GLY A 49 2.33 11.46 8.97
CA GLY A 49 3.67 10.90 8.80
C GLY A 49 4.56 11.86 8.01
N THR A 50 5.83 11.94 8.40
CA THR A 50 6.85 12.70 7.67
C THR A 50 8.09 11.85 7.50
N LEU A 51 8.62 11.83 6.28
CA LEU A 51 9.91 11.27 5.92
C LEU A 51 10.87 12.41 5.56
N VAL A 52 12.05 12.40 6.19
CA VAL A 52 13.16 13.29 5.82
C VAL A 52 13.95 12.61 4.71
N LEU A 53 13.89 13.19 3.51
CA LEU A 53 14.68 12.74 2.38
C LEU A 53 15.95 13.60 2.31
N GLU A 54 17.05 12.96 1.97
CA GLU A 54 18.36 13.57 1.96
C GLU A 54 19.22 12.95 0.88
N GLU A 55 20.07 13.77 0.26
CA GLU A 55 21.07 13.28 -0.67
C GLU A 55 22.08 12.38 0.07
N LEU A 56 22.46 11.26 -0.54
CA LEU A 56 23.18 10.19 0.14
C LEU A 56 24.56 10.64 0.63
N GLU A 57 25.30 11.39 -0.18
CA GLU A 57 26.64 11.88 0.18
C GLU A 57 26.57 12.89 1.32
N HIS A 58 25.54 13.76 1.34
CA HIS A 58 25.28 14.67 2.46
C HIS A 58 24.92 13.91 3.75
N ALA A 59 24.03 12.92 3.67
CA ALA A 59 23.68 12.06 4.80
C ALA A 59 24.91 11.33 5.38
N ARG A 60 25.76 10.78 4.51
CA ARG A 60 27.03 10.15 4.89
C ARG A 60 28.01 11.14 5.53
N ALA A 61 28.18 12.32 4.93
CA ALA A 61 29.12 13.34 5.41
C ALA A 61 28.79 13.82 6.83
N ARG A 62 27.51 13.92 7.18
CA ARG A 62 27.08 14.31 8.54
C ARG A 62 26.85 13.13 9.50
N GLY A 63 27.12 11.89 9.08
CA GLY A 63 26.90 10.69 9.89
C GLY A 63 25.43 10.43 10.23
N ALA A 64 24.52 10.74 9.31
CA ALA A 64 23.09 10.51 9.50
C ALA A 64 22.76 9.02 9.55
N ARG A 65 21.78 8.65 10.38
CA ARG A 65 21.18 7.32 10.31
C ARG A 65 20.34 7.21 9.04
N ILE A 66 20.70 6.28 8.17
CA ILE A 66 19.95 5.96 6.95
C ILE A 66 19.03 4.78 7.25
N TYR A 67 17.73 4.93 6.98
CA TYR A 67 16.73 3.88 7.21
C TYR A 67 16.48 3.03 5.96
N ALA A 68 16.47 3.66 4.79
CA ALA A 68 16.33 3.03 3.48
C ALA A 68 16.78 4.04 2.41
N GLU A 69 17.00 3.54 1.20
CA GLU A 69 17.17 4.35 -0.02
C GLU A 69 15.84 4.34 -0.80
N VAL A 70 15.40 5.48 -1.32
CA VAL A 70 14.30 5.53 -2.30
C VAL A 70 14.88 5.15 -3.65
N ALA A 71 14.64 3.91 -4.08
CA ALA A 71 15.28 3.34 -5.25
C ALA A 71 14.50 3.58 -6.54
N GLY A 72 13.18 3.78 -6.47
CA GLY A 72 12.36 4.10 -7.63
C GLY A 72 11.02 4.72 -7.27
N PHE A 73 10.50 5.51 -8.20
CA PHE A 73 9.21 6.18 -8.09
C PHE A 73 8.46 6.14 -9.43
N GLY A 74 7.18 5.77 -9.36
CA GLY A 74 6.25 5.86 -10.47
C GLY A 74 5.02 6.66 -10.06
N THR A 75 4.53 7.52 -10.96
CA THR A 75 3.19 8.12 -10.86
C THR A 75 2.55 8.25 -12.23
N ASN A 76 1.24 8.07 -12.30
CA ASN A 76 0.43 8.34 -13.49
C ASN A 76 -0.98 8.78 -13.10
N GLY A 77 -1.78 9.09 -14.12
CA GLY A 77 -3.21 9.38 -14.01
C GLY A 77 -4.00 8.50 -14.97
N ASP A 78 -5.08 7.86 -14.51
CA ASP A 78 -5.90 6.97 -15.36
C ASP A 78 -6.62 7.74 -16.48
N GLY A 79 -7.09 8.96 -16.19
CA GLY A 79 -7.78 9.83 -17.16
C GLY A 79 -9.13 9.31 -17.66
N THR A 80 -9.70 8.28 -17.01
CA THR A 80 -10.92 7.58 -17.46
C THR A 80 -12.15 7.84 -16.58
N HIS A 81 -12.00 7.76 -15.25
CA HIS A 81 -13.11 7.96 -14.30
C HIS A 81 -12.62 8.61 -13.00
N ILE A 82 -13.51 9.31 -12.29
CA ILE A 82 -13.15 10.00 -11.04
C ILE A 82 -13.00 9.02 -9.85
N THR A 83 -13.80 7.95 -9.81
CA THR A 83 -13.87 7.02 -8.66
C THR A 83 -13.65 5.56 -9.01
N ASN A 84 -13.65 5.19 -10.29
CA ASN A 84 -13.58 3.79 -10.68
C ASN A 84 -12.11 3.44 -10.99
N PRO A 85 -11.52 2.47 -10.30
CA PRO A 85 -10.11 2.12 -10.50
C PRO A 85 -9.86 1.52 -11.89
N ASP A 86 -8.74 1.86 -12.52
CA ASP A 86 -8.25 1.19 -13.72
C ASP A 86 -7.02 0.32 -13.41
N ALA A 87 -7.22 -1.00 -13.43
CA ALA A 87 -6.15 -1.97 -13.22
C ALA A 87 -4.97 -1.80 -14.21
N ARG A 88 -5.18 -1.22 -15.40
CA ARG A 88 -4.09 -0.92 -16.34
C ARG A 88 -3.22 0.22 -15.84
N GLY A 89 -3.82 1.30 -15.36
CA GLY A 89 -3.07 2.43 -14.80
C GLY A 89 -2.28 2.02 -13.55
N MET A 90 -2.89 1.21 -12.69
CA MET A 90 -2.22 0.61 -11.53
C MET A 90 -1.03 -0.28 -11.94
N GLN A 91 -1.21 -1.12 -12.97
CA GLN A 91 -0.11 -1.94 -13.51
C GLN A 91 1.03 -1.05 -14.02
N THR A 92 0.70 -0.07 -14.87
CA THR A 92 1.70 0.82 -15.46
C THR A 92 2.47 1.61 -14.41
N VAL A 93 1.83 2.05 -13.32
CA VAL A 93 2.56 2.81 -12.28
C VAL A 93 3.60 1.95 -11.56
N MET A 94 3.31 0.66 -11.34
CA MET A 94 4.26 -0.30 -10.75
C MET A 94 5.43 -0.56 -11.71
N GLU A 95 5.14 -0.71 -13.01
CA GLU A 95 6.16 -0.86 -14.06
C GLU A 95 7.05 0.38 -14.20
N LEU A 96 6.49 1.59 -14.06
CA LEU A 96 7.24 2.85 -14.05
C LEU A 96 8.22 2.91 -12.87
N ALA A 97 7.78 2.55 -11.66
CA ALA A 97 8.66 2.53 -10.49
C ALA A 97 9.80 1.50 -10.65
N LEU A 98 9.50 0.31 -11.19
CA LEU A 98 10.50 -0.71 -11.50
C LEU A 98 11.52 -0.23 -12.54
N HIS A 99 11.04 0.44 -13.60
CA HIS A 99 11.90 1.02 -14.63
C HIS A 99 12.82 2.12 -14.06
N ASP A 100 12.28 3.02 -13.25
CA ASP A 100 13.05 4.08 -12.56
C ASP A 100 14.15 3.49 -11.66
N ALA A 101 13.84 2.38 -10.97
CA ALA A 101 14.80 1.64 -10.14
C ALA A 101 15.78 0.76 -10.92
N GLY A 102 15.56 0.54 -12.23
CA GLY A 102 16.33 -0.43 -13.01
C GLY A 102 16.18 -1.88 -12.52
N LEU A 103 15.03 -2.22 -11.93
CA LEU A 103 14.76 -3.53 -11.33
C LEU A 103 13.81 -4.37 -12.18
N ALA A 104 14.02 -5.68 -12.18
CA ALA A 104 13.04 -6.64 -12.65
C ALA A 104 11.98 -6.91 -11.56
N PRO A 105 10.75 -7.32 -11.92
CA PRO A 105 9.69 -7.56 -10.93
C PRO A 105 10.05 -8.57 -9.84
N ASP A 106 10.91 -9.56 -10.13
CA ASP A 106 11.34 -10.58 -9.18
C ASP A 106 12.33 -10.08 -8.11
N ALA A 107 12.85 -8.86 -8.26
CA ALA A 107 13.66 -8.21 -7.22
C ALA A 107 12.82 -7.67 -6.06
N ILE A 108 11.50 -7.51 -6.24
CA ILE A 108 10.59 -7.01 -5.20
C ILE A 108 10.19 -8.18 -4.29
N GLY A 109 10.64 -8.14 -3.04
CA GLY A 109 10.39 -9.21 -2.07
C GLY A 109 9.13 -9.03 -1.23
N TYR A 110 8.45 -7.89 -1.32
CA TYR A 110 7.17 -7.62 -0.65
C TYR A 110 6.46 -6.41 -1.27
N VAL A 111 5.14 -6.48 -1.33
CA VAL A 111 4.26 -5.38 -1.75
C VAL A 111 3.37 -4.95 -0.59
N ASN A 112 3.51 -3.70 -0.16
CA ASN A 112 2.51 -3.01 0.64
C ASN A 112 1.39 -2.54 -0.30
N ALA A 113 0.24 -3.20 -0.19
CA ALA A 113 -0.92 -2.89 -0.99
C ALA A 113 -1.59 -1.59 -0.54
N HIS A 114 -2.25 -0.92 -1.48
CA HIS A 114 -3.23 0.07 -1.13
C HIS A 114 -4.40 -0.57 -0.38
N GLY A 115 -4.96 -1.69 -0.86
CA GLY A 115 -5.92 -2.58 -0.19
C GLY A 115 -6.92 -1.87 0.72
N THR A 116 -7.90 -1.21 0.11
CA THR A 116 -8.86 -0.33 0.82
C THR A 116 -10.04 -1.07 1.42
N ALA A 117 -10.19 -2.36 1.11
CA ALA A 117 -11.39 -3.14 1.41
C ALA A 117 -12.63 -2.72 0.61
N THR A 118 -12.45 -1.91 -0.44
CA THR A 118 -13.52 -1.63 -1.42
C THR A 118 -13.60 -2.79 -2.42
N GLU A 119 -14.80 -3.04 -2.95
CA GLU A 119 -15.01 -4.17 -3.85
C GLU A 119 -14.21 -4.04 -5.14
N SER A 120 -14.37 -2.92 -5.85
CA SER A 120 -13.71 -2.64 -7.12
C SER A 120 -12.21 -2.35 -6.96
N GLY A 121 -11.82 -1.62 -5.91
CA GLY A 121 -10.42 -1.25 -5.64
C GLY A 121 -9.54 -2.48 -5.47
N ASP A 122 -9.92 -3.37 -4.55
CA ASP A 122 -9.11 -4.55 -4.22
C ASP A 122 -9.03 -5.55 -5.39
N VAL A 123 -10.10 -5.68 -6.19
CA VAL A 123 -10.09 -6.52 -7.40
C VAL A 123 -9.16 -5.92 -8.46
N ALA A 124 -9.25 -4.61 -8.72
CA ALA A 124 -8.42 -3.94 -9.71
C ALA A 124 -6.94 -3.99 -9.32
N GLU A 125 -6.62 -3.69 -8.06
CA GLU A 125 -5.27 -3.73 -7.53
C GLU A 125 -4.69 -5.14 -7.61
N SER A 126 -5.40 -6.16 -7.12
CA SER A 126 -4.87 -7.53 -7.13
C SER A 126 -4.58 -8.04 -8.55
N LEU A 127 -5.45 -7.72 -9.52
CA LEU A 127 -5.22 -8.04 -10.92
C LEU A 127 -4.01 -7.30 -11.50
N ALA A 128 -3.84 -6.02 -11.16
CA ALA A 128 -2.70 -5.23 -11.59
C ALA A 128 -1.39 -5.80 -11.00
N THR A 129 -1.36 -6.07 -9.70
CA THR A 129 -0.19 -6.63 -9.01
C THR A 129 0.19 -7.99 -9.57
N TYR A 130 -0.80 -8.87 -9.82
CA TYR A 130 -0.55 -10.19 -10.38
C TYR A 130 0.04 -10.14 -11.80
N ARG A 131 -0.37 -9.17 -12.62
CA ARG A 131 0.21 -8.99 -13.98
C ARG A 131 1.68 -8.60 -13.94
N VAL A 132 2.11 -7.87 -12.91
CA VAL A 132 3.51 -7.44 -12.76
C VAL A 132 4.35 -8.53 -12.08
N PHE A 133 3.87 -9.10 -10.98
CA PHE A 133 4.68 -9.92 -10.08
C PHE A 133 4.38 -11.44 -10.15
N GLY A 134 3.22 -11.83 -10.70
CA GLY A 134 2.66 -13.17 -10.54
C GLY A 134 2.22 -13.42 -9.11
N ASP A 135 2.40 -14.64 -8.61
CA ASP A 135 2.08 -15.09 -7.25
C ASP A 135 3.28 -15.04 -6.28
N ARG A 136 4.40 -14.44 -6.69
CA ARG A 136 5.70 -14.58 -6.02
C ARG A 136 5.93 -13.63 -4.86
N ALA A 137 5.47 -12.38 -4.99
CA ALA A 137 5.70 -11.36 -3.97
C ALA A 137 4.61 -11.43 -2.90
N PRO A 138 4.97 -11.65 -1.62
CA PRO A 138 4.03 -11.52 -0.51
C PRO A 138 3.38 -10.14 -0.49
N ILE A 139 2.10 -10.09 -0.17
CA ILE A 139 1.31 -8.85 -0.16
C ILE A 139 0.42 -8.75 1.09
N SER A 140 0.35 -7.57 1.69
CA SER A 140 -0.63 -7.25 2.73
C SER A 140 -1.04 -5.78 2.73
N SER A 141 -2.08 -5.43 3.49
CA SER A 141 -2.58 -4.05 3.61
C SER A 141 -2.59 -3.59 5.08
N LEU A 142 -1.90 -2.49 5.33
CA LEU A 142 -1.85 -1.82 6.63
C LEU A 142 -3.15 -1.08 6.97
N LYS A 143 -4.04 -0.84 5.99
CA LYS A 143 -5.36 -0.23 6.24
C LYS A 143 -6.25 -1.14 7.08
N SER A 144 -5.95 -2.44 7.13
CA SER A 144 -6.61 -3.36 8.05
C SER A 144 -6.33 -3.07 9.54
N TYR A 145 -5.30 -2.27 9.86
CA TYR A 145 -4.95 -1.86 11.22
C TYR A 145 -5.37 -0.42 11.52
N LEU A 146 -5.13 0.49 10.57
CA LEU A 146 -5.23 1.95 10.80
C LEU A 146 -6.48 2.56 10.14
N GLY A 147 -7.24 1.78 9.37
CA GLY A 147 -8.19 2.32 8.41
C GLY A 147 -7.49 3.02 7.24
N HIS A 148 -8.28 3.66 6.39
CA HIS A 148 -7.79 4.51 5.32
C HIS A 148 -7.57 5.93 5.83
N THR A 149 -6.31 6.26 6.14
CA THR A 149 -5.89 7.56 6.69
C THR A 149 -5.70 8.65 5.61
N LEU A 150 -6.42 8.54 4.49
CA LEU A 150 -6.48 9.52 3.39
C LEU A 150 -5.12 10.17 3.06
N GLY A 151 -4.97 11.47 3.27
CA GLY A 151 -3.75 12.23 2.97
C GLY A 151 -2.50 11.73 3.69
N ALA A 152 -2.63 11.03 4.82
CA ALA A 152 -1.52 10.44 5.56
C ALA A 152 -1.10 9.05 5.07
N ALA A 153 -1.94 8.36 4.29
CA ALA A 153 -1.78 6.93 3.98
C ALA A 153 -0.41 6.62 3.36
N GLY A 154 -0.01 7.34 2.31
CA GLY A 154 1.26 7.09 1.63
C GLY A 154 2.48 7.29 2.54
N ALA A 155 2.43 8.25 3.47
CA ALA A 155 3.55 8.50 4.39
C ALA A 155 3.65 7.45 5.50
N LEU A 156 2.50 7.06 6.09
CA LEU A 156 2.44 6.04 7.13
C LEU A 156 2.79 4.65 6.56
N GLU A 157 2.28 4.32 5.38
CA GLU A 157 2.53 3.04 4.70
C GLU A 157 3.97 2.92 4.24
N ALA A 158 4.57 3.99 3.71
CA ALA A 158 5.99 4.03 3.39
C ALA A 158 6.86 3.82 4.64
N TRP A 159 6.57 4.53 5.73
CA TRP A 159 7.29 4.41 6.99
C TRP A 159 7.24 2.97 7.53
N LEU A 160 6.05 2.40 7.68
CA LEU A 160 5.88 1.06 8.22
C LEU A 160 6.46 -0.01 7.29
N THR A 161 6.40 0.18 5.97
CA THR A 161 7.03 -0.73 4.99
C THR A 161 8.55 -0.72 5.10
N ILE A 162 9.16 0.44 5.29
CA ILE A 162 10.61 0.55 5.54
C ILE A 162 10.99 -0.17 6.84
N LEU A 163 10.20 -0.01 7.91
CA LEU A 163 10.48 -0.69 9.18
C LEU A 163 10.30 -2.20 9.08
N MET A 164 9.25 -2.67 8.43
CA MET A 164 9.02 -4.10 8.16
C MET A 164 10.17 -4.73 7.37
N MET A 165 10.66 -4.04 6.34
CA MET A 165 11.86 -4.48 5.61
C MET A 165 13.08 -4.53 6.53
N ARG A 166 13.38 -3.44 7.26
CA ARG A 166 14.55 -3.37 8.15
C ARG A 166 14.55 -4.47 9.21
N ASP A 167 13.39 -4.73 9.81
CA ASP A 167 13.23 -5.65 10.93
C ASP A 167 12.97 -7.10 10.49
N ASP A 168 13.05 -7.39 9.18
CA ASP A 168 12.93 -8.70 8.56
C ASP A 168 11.59 -9.42 8.81
N TRP A 169 10.48 -8.67 8.87
CA TRP A 169 9.14 -9.24 8.99
C TRP A 169 8.07 -8.36 8.34
N VAL A 170 6.97 -8.97 7.88
CA VAL A 170 5.81 -8.28 7.33
C VAL A 170 4.54 -8.63 8.10
N ALA A 171 3.71 -7.62 8.34
CA ALA A 171 2.43 -7.77 9.00
C ALA A 171 1.42 -8.49 8.08
N PRO A 172 0.58 -9.38 8.62
CA PRO A 172 -0.53 -9.96 7.88
C PRO A 172 -1.63 -8.91 7.67
N THR A 173 -2.44 -9.06 6.64
CA THR A 173 -3.70 -8.31 6.54
C THR A 173 -4.65 -8.82 7.62
N LEU A 174 -5.04 -7.96 8.58
CA LEU A 174 -6.06 -8.31 9.56
C LEU A 174 -7.40 -8.56 8.84
N ASN A 175 -8.25 -9.38 9.46
CA ASN A 175 -9.59 -9.66 8.97
C ASN A 175 -9.67 -10.31 7.57
N LEU A 176 -8.56 -10.81 7.03
CA LEU A 176 -8.56 -11.58 5.78
C LEU A 176 -8.68 -13.08 6.09
N GLU A 177 -9.92 -13.59 6.12
CA GLU A 177 -10.26 -14.99 6.39
C GLU A 177 -10.31 -15.79 5.08
N THR A 178 -11.08 -15.29 4.10
CA THR A 178 -11.30 -15.96 2.82
C THR A 178 -11.01 -14.97 1.69
N PRO A 179 -9.88 -15.11 0.96
CA PRO A 179 -9.60 -14.28 -0.21
C PRO A 179 -10.76 -14.34 -1.21
N ASP A 180 -11.16 -13.19 -1.72
CA ASP A 180 -12.21 -13.09 -2.73
C ASP A 180 -11.76 -13.78 -4.02
N PRO A 181 -12.52 -14.75 -4.57
CA PRO A 181 -12.17 -15.42 -5.84
C PRO A 181 -12.11 -14.49 -7.06
N ARG A 182 -12.61 -13.26 -6.95
CA ARG A 182 -12.47 -12.22 -7.98
C ARG A 182 -11.13 -11.50 -7.92
N CYS A 183 -10.46 -11.53 -6.77
CA CYS A 183 -9.09 -11.05 -6.67
C CYS A 183 -8.13 -12.07 -7.29
N ALA A 184 -7.00 -11.59 -7.83
CA ALA A 184 -5.99 -12.48 -8.40
C ALA A 184 -5.32 -13.37 -7.34
N PRO A 185 -4.77 -14.55 -7.71
CA PRO A 185 -4.12 -15.45 -6.77
C PRO A 185 -2.72 -14.94 -6.41
N LEU A 186 -2.65 -13.99 -5.47
CA LEU A 186 -1.43 -13.48 -4.87
C LEU A 186 -1.09 -14.23 -3.57
N ASP A 187 0.16 -14.11 -3.13
CA ASP A 187 0.60 -14.60 -1.83
C ASP A 187 0.19 -13.63 -0.70
N TYR A 188 -1.11 -13.60 -0.40
CA TYR A 188 -1.67 -12.78 0.68
C TYR A 188 -1.13 -13.22 2.05
N VAL A 189 -0.43 -12.32 2.76
CA VAL A 189 0.02 -12.56 4.13
C VAL A 189 -1.18 -12.47 5.07
N ARG A 190 -1.48 -13.56 5.77
CA ARG A 190 -2.67 -13.74 6.60
C ARG A 190 -2.32 -14.48 7.89
N GLY A 191 -3.09 -14.24 8.94
CA GLY A 191 -2.91 -14.90 10.24
C GLY A 191 -1.75 -14.30 11.01
N GLU A 192 -0.58 -14.94 10.93
CA GLU A 192 0.61 -14.53 11.67
C GLU A 192 1.56 -13.66 10.83
N PRO A 193 2.38 -12.81 11.46
CA PRO A 193 3.51 -12.15 10.80
C PRO A 193 4.41 -13.14 10.08
N ARG A 194 4.93 -12.73 8.92
CA ARG A 194 5.83 -13.56 8.11
C ARG A 194 7.22 -12.94 8.08
N GLY A 195 8.25 -13.77 8.22
CA GLY A 195 9.63 -13.31 8.01
C GLY A 195 9.85 -12.80 6.58
N LEU A 196 10.58 -11.70 6.44
CA LEU A 196 10.90 -11.07 5.16
C LEU A 196 12.42 -10.93 5.05
N ARG A 197 13.01 -11.49 4.00
CA ARG A 197 14.39 -11.20 3.61
C ARG A 197 14.39 -10.67 2.20
N ALA A 198 14.28 -9.36 2.08
CA ALA A 198 14.21 -8.65 0.82
C ALA A 198 15.15 -7.44 0.82
N ASP A 199 15.80 -7.23 -0.31
CA ASP A 199 16.60 -6.02 -0.57
C ASP A 199 15.73 -4.87 -1.07
N HIS A 200 14.58 -5.16 -1.69
CA HIS A 200 13.66 -4.17 -2.21
C HIS A 200 12.21 -4.52 -1.84
N VAL A 201 11.46 -3.49 -1.46
CA VAL A 201 10.03 -3.56 -1.17
C VAL A 201 9.29 -2.45 -1.90
N MET A 202 8.04 -2.72 -2.28
CA MET A 202 7.19 -1.77 -2.99
C MET A 202 6.03 -1.32 -2.11
N SER A 203 5.67 -0.04 -2.16
CA SER A 203 4.47 0.52 -1.53
C SER A 203 3.60 1.21 -2.56
N ASN A 204 2.34 0.80 -2.66
CA ASN A 204 1.42 1.27 -3.68
C ASN A 204 0.27 2.09 -3.08
N ASN A 205 -0.08 3.19 -3.73
CA ASN A 205 -1.21 4.04 -3.36
C ASN A 205 -2.02 4.44 -4.60
N PHE A 206 -3.34 4.30 -4.53
CA PHE A 206 -4.27 4.59 -5.62
C PHE A 206 -5.36 5.53 -5.12
N ALA A 207 -5.31 6.78 -5.54
CA ALA A 207 -6.19 7.83 -5.04
C ALA A 207 -7.33 8.14 -6.03
N PHE A 208 -8.33 8.86 -5.53
CA PHE A 208 -9.39 9.42 -6.37
C PHE A 208 -8.83 10.26 -7.52
N GLY A 209 -9.60 10.32 -8.60
CA GLY A 209 -9.20 10.95 -9.86
C GLY A 209 -8.25 10.08 -10.68
N GLY A 210 -8.03 8.82 -10.28
CA GLY A 210 -7.14 7.89 -10.96
C GLY A 210 -5.66 8.24 -10.77
N VAL A 211 -5.30 8.92 -9.68
CA VAL A 211 -3.90 9.26 -9.38
C VAL A 211 -3.26 8.06 -8.72
N ASN A 212 -2.32 7.42 -9.42
CA ASN A 212 -1.62 6.25 -8.91
C ASN A 212 -0.19 6.60 -8.55
N THR A 213 0.35 5.93 -7.54
CA THR A 213 1.74 6.08 -7.10
C THR A 213 2.29 4.74 -6.66
N SER A 214 3.53 4.46 -7.05
CA SER A 214 4.29 3.31 -6.58
C SER A 214 5.69 3.76 -6.17
N LEU A 215 6.12 3.36 -4.99
CA LEU A 215 7.43 3.66 -4.41
C LEU A 215 8.19 2.37 -4.17
N ILE A 216 9.47 2.35 -4.53
CA ILE A 216 10.38 1.25 -4.22
C ILE A 216 11.42 1.74 -3.22
N PHE A 217 11.54 1.00 -2.11
CA PHE A 217 12.56 1.23 -1.10
C PHE A 217 13.60 0.12 -1.14
N ARG A 218 14.87 0.50 -1.09
CA ARG A 218 15.99 -0.42 -0.98
C ARG A 218 16.51 -0.46 0.45
N ARG A 219 16.82 -1.67 0.92
CA ARG A 219 17.45 -1.93 2.20
C ARG A 219 18.79 -1.20 2.29
N TRP A 220 18.97 -0.47 3.39
CA TRP A 220 20.29 0.05 3.73
C TRP A 220 21.06 -1.01 4.53
N PRO A 221 22.27 -1.42 4.12
CA PRO A 221 23.07 -2.36 4.89
C PRO A 221 23.46 -1.70 6.22
N GLU A 222 23.22 -2.39 7.33
CA GLU A 222 23.81 -2.00 8.61
C GLU A 222 25.33 -2.25 8.52
N GLY A 223 26.11 -1.18 8.70
CA GLY A 223 27.57 -1.21 8.72
C GLY A 223 28.13 -1.58 10.08
#